data_AF-A0A926EQI1-F1
#
_entry.id   AF-A0A926EQI1-F1
#
_cell.length_a   1.000
_cell.length_b   1.000
_cell.length_c   1.000
_cell.angle_alpha   90.00
_cell.angle_beta   90.00
_cell.angle_gamma   90.00
#
_symmetry.space_group_name_H-M   'P 1'
#
loop_
_entity.id
_entity.type
_entity.pdbx_description
1 polymer ?
#
loop_
_entity_poly.entity_id
_entity_poly.type
_entity_poly.pdbx_seq_one_letter_code
_entity_poly.pdbx_strand_id
1 'polypeptide(L)' 'MSKRKLVVPEARQAFEEYKLEIANEFGVDDPRNLASKHTGMIVRHLVADGEKQIMKEKGQNPED' A
#
# COMPACT_ATOMS: atom_id res chain seq x y z
N MET A 1 14.55 -17.49 9.91
CA MET A 1 13.94 -16.20 9.50
C MET A 1 12.44 -16.31 9.72
N SER A 2 11.91 -15.68 10.78
CA SER A 2 10.46 -15.64 11.01
C SER A 2 9.81 -14.95 9.82
N LYS A 3 8.99 -15.68 9.04
CA LYS A 3 8.25 -15.14 7.89
C LYS A 3 7.38 -14.02 8.46
N ARG A 4 7.75 -12.76 8.24
CA ARG A 4 6.98 -11.59 8.67
C ARG A 4 5.58 -11.74 8.08
N LYS A 5 4.65 -12.22 8.89
CA LYS A 5 3.24 -12.35 8.54
C LYS A 5 2.71 -10.94 8.31
N LEU A 6 1.93 -10.75 7.26
CA LEU A 6 1.09 -9.57 7.15
C LEU A 6 0.24 -9.47 8.41
N VAL A 7 0.10 -8.25 8.94
CA VAL A 7 -0.73 -7.98 10.11
C VAL A 7 -2.18 -8.38 9.83
N VAL A 8 -2.62 -8.20 8.57
CA VAL A 8 -3.92 -8.65 8.05
C VAL A 8 -3.66 -9.69 6.96
N PRO A 9 -3.78 -10.99 7.26
CA PRO A 9 -3.53 -12.06 6.29
C PRO A 9 -4.43 -11.98 5.04
N GLU A 10 -5.66 -11.52 5.20
CA GLU A 10 -6.69 -11.44 4.15
C GLU A 10 -6.32 -10.39 3.09
N ALA A 11 -5.58 -9.35 3.49
CA ALA A 11 -5.11 -8.29 2.58
C ALA A 11 -3.91 -8.71 1.72
N ARG A 12 -3.40 -9.94 1.86
CA ARG A 12 -2.19 -10.39 1.19
C ARG A 12 -2.31 -10.35 -0.33
N GLN A 13 -3.44 -10.79 -0.88
CA GLN A 13 -3.63 -10.82 -2.32
C GLN A 13 -3.71 -9.41 -2.90
N ALA A 14 -4.54 -8.55 -2.31
CA ALA A 14 -4.67 -7.14 -2.70
C ALA A 14 -3.33 -6.39 -2.61
N PHE A 15 -2.51 -6.69 -1.59
CA PHE A 15 -1.19 -6.08 -1.44
C PHE A 15 -0.19 -6.52 -2.52
N GLU A 16 -0.22 -7.79 -2.94
CA GLU A 16 0.64 -8.26 -4.02
C GLU A 16 0.19 -7.70 -5.38
N GLU A 17 -1.11 -7.59 -5.62
CA GLU A 17 -1.66 -6.92 -6.82
C GLU A 17 -1.26 -5.44 -6.87
N TYR A 18 -1.37 -4.72 -5.75
CA TYR A 18 -0.95 -3.32 -5.65
C TYR A 18 0.55 -3.13 -5.93
N LYS A 19 1.41 -4.05 -5.46
CA LYS A 19 2.84 -4.00 -5.80
C LYS A 19 3.10 -4.18 -7.29
N LEU A 20 2.35 -5.05 -7.96
CA LEU A 20 2.49 -5.27 -9.40
C LEU A 20 2.05 -4.05 -10.19
N GLU A 21 0.93 -3.43 -9.80
CA GLU A 21 0.45 -2.18 -10.39
C GLU A 21 1.51 -1.06 -10.28
N ILE A 22 2.07 -0.89 -9.08
CA ILE A 22 3.12 0.10 -8.84
C ILE A 22 4.40 -0.24 -9.61
N ALA A 23 4.80 -1.52 -9.70
CA ALA A 23 5.97 -1.92 -10.47
C ALA A 23 5.81 -1.54 -11.96
N ASN A 24 4.63 -1.78 -12.53
CA ASN A 24 4.29 -1.36 -13.90
C ASN A 24 4.36 0.17 -14.05
N GLU A 25 3.83 0.93 -13.08
CA GLU A 25 3.85 2.39 -13.11
C GLU A 25 5.27 2.96 -13.09
N PHE A 26 6.19 2.31 -12.39
CA PHE A 26 7.62 2.65 -12.38
C PHE A 26 8.42 2.05 -13.55
N GLY A 27 7.79 1.29 -14.45
CA GLY A 27 8.46 0.62 -15.57
C GLY A 27 9.43 -0.48 -15.13
N VAL A 28 9.14 -1.14 -14.01
CA VAL A 28 9.95 -2.21 -13.43
C VAL A 28 9.26 -3.55 -13.64
N ASP A 29 9.92 -4.47 -14.34
CA ASP A 29 9.35 -5.79 -14.70
C ASP A 29 9.12 -6.73 -13.50
N ASP A 30 9.78 -6.49 -12.37
CA ASP A 30 9.64 -7.31 -11.16
C ASP A 30 9.47 -6.43 -9.92
N PRO A 31 8.40 -6.59 -9.12
CA PRO A 31 8.22 -5.85 -7.87
C PRO A 31 9.33 -6.09 -6.84
N ARG A 32 10.15 -7.15 -6.97
CA ARG A 32 11.36 -7.37 -6.16
C ARG A 32 12.50 -6.44 -6.52
N ASN A 33 12.49 -5.89 -7.74
CA ASN A 33 13.47 -4.92 -8.22
C ASN A 33 13.10 -3.48 -7.86
N LEU A 34 11.93 -3.26 -7.24
CA LEU A 34 11.61 -1.98 -6.62
C LEU A 34 12.67 -1.66 -5.57
N ALA A 35 13.47 -0.62 -5.81
CA ALA A 35 14.41 -0.13 -4.80
C ALA A 35 13.66 0.18 -3.51
N SER A 36 14.32 0.01 -2.35
CA SER A 36 13.70 0.19 -1.02
C SER A 36 12.95 1.51 -0.85
N LYS A 37 13.31 2.56 -1.61
CA LYS A 37 12.60 3.85 -1.64
C LYS A 37 11.17 3.72 -2.18
N HIS A 38 10.94 2.91 -3.22
CA HIS A 38 9.61 2.70 -3.79
C HIS A 38 8.70 1.92 -2.84
N THR A 39 9.23 0.90 -2.15
CA THR A 39 8.47 0.20 -1.10
C THR A 39 8.05 1.14 0.03
N GLY A 40 8.89 2.11 0.38
CA GLY A 40 8.52 3.16 1.35
C GLY A 40 7.47 4.15 0.83
N MET A 41 7.37 4.38 -0.48
CA MET A 41 6.28 5.18 -1.06
C MET A 41 4.96 4.40 -1.06
N ILE A 42 4.98 3.12 -1.45
CA ILE A 42 3.84 2.19 -1.40
C ILE A 42 3.18 2.21 -0.02
N VAL A 43 3.97 2.02 1.05
CA VAL A 43 3.44 2.01 2.41
C VAL A 43 2.82 3.35 2.80
N ARG A 44 3.42 4.48 2.38
CA ARG A 44 2.88 5.82 2.67
C ARG A 44 1.54 6.06 1.97
N HIS A 45 1.38 5.63 0.73
CA HIS A 45 0.10 5.74 0.02
C HIS A 45 -0.99 4.90 0.70
N LEU A 46 -0.69 3.64 1.02
CA LEU A 46 -1.64 2.75 1.71
C LEU A 46 -2.10 3.31 3.07
N VAL A 47 -1.18 3.92 3.85
CA VAL A 47 -1.53 4.57 5.11
C VAL A 47 -2.41 5.80 4.87
N ALA A 48 -2.04 6.67 3.93
CA ALA A 48 -2.80 7.88 3.63
C ALA A 48 -4.23 7.56 3.14
N ASP A 49 -4.40 6.53 2.31
CA ASP A 49 -5.71 6.12 1.83
C ASP A 49 -6.55 5.47 2.94
N GLY A 50 -5.92 4.71 3.84
CA GLY A 50 -6.57 4.20 5.05
C GLY A 50 -7.04 5.32 5.99
N GLU A 51 -6.21 6.34 6.21
CA GLU A 51 -6.58 7.51 7.02
C GLU A 51 -7.75 8.28 6.42
N LYS A 52 -7.75 8.50 5.10
CA LYS A 52 -8.89 9.13 4.40
C LYS A 52 -10.18 8.33 4.52
N GLN A 53 -10.12 6.99 4.40
CA GLN A 53 -11.28 6.13 4.57
C GLN A 53 -11.85 6.24 5.98
N ILE A 54 -10.98 6.18 7.00
CA ILE A 54 -11.39 6.34 8.40
C ILE A 54 -12.02 7.71 8.66
N MET A 55 -11.45 8.79 8.10
CA MET A 55 -12.01 10.14 8.22
C MET A 55 -13.40 10.25 7.58
N LYS A 56 -13.56 9.66 6.39
CA LYS A 56 -14.85 9.61 5.68
C LYS A 56 -15.91 8.80 6.45
N GLU A 57 -15.53 7.65 7.00
CA GLU A 57 -16.42 6.82 7.83
C GLU A 57 -16.81 7.50 9.15
N LYS A 58 -15.93 8.33 9.71
CA LYS A 58 -16.21 9.14 10.91
C LYS A 58 -17.03 10.41 10.63
N GLY A 59 -17.42 10.67 9.38
CA GLY A 59 -18.20 11.84 9.01
C GLY A 59 -17.43 13.17 9.14
N GLN A 60 -16.10 13.14 9.21
CA GLN A 60 -15.27 14.35 9.15
C GLN A 60 -15.00 14.66 7.69
N ASN A 61 -15.89 15.45 7.07
CA ASN A 61 -15.58 16.15 5.83
C ASN A 61 -14.46 17.16 6.13
N PRO A 62 -13.32 17.15 5.43
CA PRO A 62 -12.32 18.21 5.53
C PRO A 62 -12.72 19.46 4.70
N GLU A 63 -14.02 19.70 4.54
CA GLU A 63 -14.59 20.87 3.86
C GLU A 63 -15.39 21.70 4.87
N ASP A 64 -14.67 22.34 5.80
CA ASP A 64 -15.04 23.60 6.48
C ASP A 64 -13.76 24.30 6.97
#